data_AF-A0A1E3BMK6-F1
#
_entry.id   AF-A0A1E3BMK6-F1
#
_cell.length_a   1.000
_cell.length_b   1.000
_cell.length_c   1.000
_cell.angle_alpha   90.00
_cell.angle_beta   90.00
_cell.angle_gamma   90.00
#
_symmetry.space_group_name_H-M   'P 1'
#
loop_
_entity.id
_entity.type
_entity.pdbx_description
1 polymer ?
#
loop_
_entity_poly.entity_id
_entity_poly.type
_entity_poly.pdbx_seq_one_letter_code
_entity_poly.pdbx_strand_id
1 'polypeptide(L)'
;MEKIEKHRLGLPSMRLLHDIPSKRLVVKFISRRHTIAASEFYGEFLDTCRDIGITRFDLGSTGSGWHENNGRAKEPIDAIRPKDTRHYLADKPTMVIEVGSLENLDQLHCEVRHWLSQYNNEVKLVFLLAIGRDNQRLLVEKWQMHQDQPAKVQEFKIYPVDCDL
;
A
#
# COMPACT_ATOMS: atom_id res chain seq x y z
N MET A 1 18.03 16.54 25.18
CA MET A 1 18.06 15.25 24.45
C MET A 1 17.36 14.14 25.26
N GLU A 2 17.71 13.96 26.54
CA GLU A 2 17.18 12.90 27.42
C GLU A 2 15.66 12.88 27.65
N LYS A 3 14.98 14.04 27.67
CA LYS A 3 13.51 14.12 27.84
C LYS A 3 12.70 13.60 26.64
N ILE A 4 13.27 13.64 25.43
CA ILE A 4 12.59 13.23 24.19
C ILE A 4 12.64 11.70 24.03
N GLU A 5 13.76 11.07 24.37
CA GLU A 5 13.92 9.61 24.25
C GLU A 5 13.04 8.82 25.23
N LYS A 6 12.85 9.33 26.45
CA LYS A 6 12.03 8.65 27.46
C LYS A 6 10.55 8.46 27.04
N HIS A 7 10.06 9.26 26.11
CA HIS A 7 8.69 9.18 25.59
C HIS A 7 8.59 8.45 24.24
N ARG A 8 9.72 8.17 23.56
CA ARG A 8 9.73 7.49 22.26
C ARG A 8 9.30 6.03 22.34
N LEU A 9 9.59 5.35 23.45
CA LEU A 9 9.25 3.93 23.64
C LEU A 9 7.73 3.68 23.80
N GLY A 10 6.94 4.72 24.11
CA GLY A 10 5.49 4.63 24.25
C GLY A 10 4.69 5.10 23.03
N LEU A 11 5.35 5.66 22.01
CA LEU A 11 4.68 6.15 20.82
C LEU A 11 4.54 5.02 19.78
N PRO A 12 3.38 4.88 19.13
CA PRO A 12 3.24 3.96 18.01
C PRO A 12 4.24 4.32 16.91
N SER A 13 4.70 3.30 16.18
CA SER A 13 5.55 3.50 15.01
C SER A 13 4.87 4.49 14.06
N MET A 14 5.61 5.51 13.61
CA MET A 14 5.06 6.58 12.79
C MET A 14 6.01 6.97 11.66
N ARG A 15 5.43 7.37 10.53
CA ARG A 15 6.11 7.98 9.39
C ARG A 15 5.65 9.43 9.26
N LEU A 16 6.59 10.31 8.99
CA LEU A 16 6.35 11.75 8.85
C LEU A 16 6.61 12.12 7.40
N LEU A 17 5.60 12.69 6.74
CA LEU A 17 5.67 13.17 5.36
C LEU A 17 5.43 14.68 5.34
N HIS A 18 6.37 15.44 4.80
CA HIS A 18 6.15 16.85 4.50
C HIS A 18 5.69 17.00 3.04
N ASP A 19 4.43 17.41 2.86
CA ASP A 19 3.87 17.75 1.55
C ASP A 19 4.20 19.21 1.25
N ILE A 20 5.30 19.43 0.52
CA ILE A 20 5.87 20.76 0.24
C ILE A 20 4.87 21.65 -0.52
N PRO A 21 4.21 21.19 -1.61
CA PRO A 21 3.21 21.99 -2.32
C PRO A 21 2.09 22.52 -1.42
N SER A 22 1.59 21.71 -0.48
CA SER A 22 0.48 22.09 0.39
C SER A 22 0.91 22.67 1.74
N LYS A 23 2.21 22.67 2.05
CA LYS A 23 2.82 23.06 3.34
C LYS A 23 2.21 22.28 4.52
N ARG A 24 1.99 20.98 4.35
CA ARG A 24 1.38 20.12 5.39
C ARG A 24 2.35 19.04 5.87
N LEU A 25 2.30 18.75 7.17
CA LEU A 25 2.93 17.56 7.73
C LEU A 25 1.87 16.46 7.89
N VAL A 26 2.02 15.38 7.14
CA VAL A 26 1.21 14.18 7.25
C VAL A 26 1.93 13.21 8.19
N VAL A 27 1.24 12.81 9.26
CA VAL A 27 1.73 11.81 10.22
C VAL A 27 0.95 10.52 9.98
N LYS A 28 1.65 9.46 9.55
CA LYS A 28 1.07 8.13 9.33
C LYS A 28 1.50 7.20 10.45
N PHE A 29 0.54 6.67 11.21
CA PHE A 29 0.82 5.63 12.20
C PHE A 29 0.90 4.26 11.53
N ILE A 30 1.97 3.51 11.81
CA ILE A 30 2.23 2.20 11.25
C ILE A 30 1.70 1.14 12.20
N SER A 31 0.59 0.53 11.80
CA SER A 31 -0.01 -0.59 12.50
C SER A 31 0.72 -1.88 12.15
N ARG A 32 1.16 -2.63 13.18
CA ARG A 32 1.70 -3.99 13.01
C ARG A 32 0.72 -4.91 12.25
N ARG A 33 -0.59 -4.71 12.44
CA ARG A 33 -1.61 -5.49 11.73
C ARG A 33 -1.58 -5.19 10.23
N HIS A 34 -1.40 -3.93 9.85
CA HIS A 34 -1.31 -3.55 8.44
C HIS A 34 -0.05 -4.11 7.78
N THR A 35 1.09 -4.12 8.49
CA THR A 35 2.34 -4.69 7.96
C THR A 35 2.25 -6.20 7.81
N ILE A 36 1.61 -6.90 8.74
CA ILE A 36 1.37 -8.35 8.62
C ILE A 36 0.46 -8.62 7.41
N ALA A 37 -0.68 -7.94 7.30
CA ALA A 37 -1.60 -8.15 6.17
C ALA A 37 -0.95 -7.90 4.81
N ALA A 38 -0.11 -6.85 4.68
CA ALA A 38 0.66 -6.61 3.46
C ALA A 38 1.65 -7.74 3.16
N SER A 39 2.36 -8.23 4.19
CA SER A 39 3.34 -9.31 4.04
C SER A 39 2.69 -10.63 3.63
N GLU A 40 1.56 -11.00 4.25
CA GLU A 40 0.81 -12.21 3.91
C GLU A 40 0.29 -12.14 2.47
N PHE A 41 -0.34 -11.01 2.10
CA PHE A 41 -0.81 -10.80 0.73
C PHE A 41 0.34 -10.86 -0.30
N TYR A 42 1.49 -10.26 0.02
CA TYR A 42 2.66 -10.30 -0.84
C TYR A 42 3.20 -11.73 -1.03
N GLY A 43 3.18 -12.54 0.03
CA GLY A 43 3.52 -13.97 -0.03
C GLY A 43 2.63 -14.73 -1.01
N GLU A 44 1.32 -14.65 -0.82
CA GLU A 44 0.31 -15.28 -1.69
C GLU A 44 0.42 -14.81 -3.15
N PHE A 45 0.66 -13.52 -3.35
CA PHE A 45 0.89 -12.96 -4.67
C PHE A 45 2.12 -13.56 -5.35
N LEU A 46 3.25 -13.66 -4.65
CA LEU A 46 4.47 -14.25 -5.20
C LEU A 46 4.35 -15.74 -5.48
N ASP A 47 3.60 -16.48 -4.65
CA ASP A 47 3.35 -17.90 -4.88
C ASP A 47 2.47 -18.10 -6.12
N THR A 48 1.41 -17.30 -6.29
CA THR A 48 0.59 -17.28 -7.51
C THR A 48 1.41 -16.89 -8.74
N CYS A 49 2.32 -15.93 -8.64
CA CYS A 49 3.24 -15.58 -9.72
C CYS A 49 4.13 -16.76 -10.12
N ARG A 50 4.63 -17.51 -9.14
CA ARG A 50 5.51 -18.67 -9.38
C ARG A 50 4.80 -19.76 -10.17
N ASP A 51 3.51 -19.97 -9.88
CA ASP A 51 2.68 -20.97 -10.58
C ASP A 51 2.53 -20.68 -12.08
N ILE A 52 2.69 -19.41 -12.50
CA ILE A 52 2.66 -19.00 -13.91
C ILE A 52 4.06 -18.70 -14.48
N GLY A 53 5.13 -19.09 -13.77
CA GLY A 53 6.51 -18.94 -14.22
C GLY A 53 7.14 -17.57 -13.95
N ILE A 54 6.47 -16.67 -13.24
CA ILE A 54 7.04 -15.39 -12.79
C ILE A 54 7.69 -15.59 -11.43
N THR A 55 8.98 -15.34 -11.33
CA THR A 55 9.78 -15.62 -10.13
C THR A 55 10.19 -14.34 -9.39
N ARG A 56 10.78 -14.52 -8.20
CA ARG A 56 11.42 -13.43 -7.46
C ARG A 56 12.59 -12.76 -8.21
N PHE A 57 13.08 -13.36 -9.30
CA PHE A 57 14.11 -12.76 -10.13
C PHE A 57 13.50 -11.73 -11.09
N ASP A 58 12.28 -11.96 -11.56
CA ASP A 58 11.54 -11.08 -12.47
C ASP A 58 10.92 -9.88 -11.75
N LEU A 59 10.60 -10.05 -10.46
CA LEU A 59 9.99 -9.01 -9.62
C LEU A 59 10.95 -8.50 -8.54
N GLY A 60 10.97 -7.18 -8.33
CA GLY A 60 11.68 -6.54 -7.23
C GLY A 60 10.70 -5.82 -6.32
N SER A 61 10.80 -6.05 -5.01
CA SER A 61 10.16 -5.16 -4.04
C SER A 61 10.94 -3.84 -4.03
N THR A 62 10.24 -2.72 -4.18
CA THR A 62 10.76 -1.38 -3.91
C THR A 62 10.57 -1.00 -2.43
N GLY A 63 9.95 -1.90 -1.66
CA GLY A 63 9.68 -1.75 -0.25
C GLY A 63 8.84 -0.52 0.05
N SER A 64 9.03 0.01 1.25
CA SER A 64 8.47 1.29 1.68
C SER A 64 9.42 2.45 1.35
N GLY A 65 9.98 2.45 0.15
CA GLY A 65 10.79 3.55 -0.34
C GLY A 65 9.96 4.78 -0.68
N TRP A 66 10.58 5.96 -0.63
CA TRP A 66 9.94 7.20 -1.04
C TRP A 66 9.79 7.24 -2.56
N HIS A 67 8.56 7.43 -3.03
CA HIS A 67 8.29 7.71 -4.43
C HIS A 67 7.80 9.15 -4.57
N GLU A 68 8.71 10.04 -4.95
CA GLU A 68 8.41 11.45 -5.21
C GLU A 68 7.82 11.64 -6.61
N ASN A 69 6.67 12.29 -6.70
CA ASN A 69 6.24 12.90 -7.94
C ASN A 69 5.59 14.27 -7.70
N ASN A 70 5.89 15.24 -8.57
CA ASN A 70 5.33 16.59 -8.51
C ASN A 70 5.44 17.26 -7.13
N GLY A 71 6.55 17.06 -6.42
CA GLY A 71 6.80 17.63 -5.09
C GLY A 71 6.04 16.96 -3.93
N ARG A 72 5.25 15.92 -4.21
CA ARG A 72 4.65 15.05 -3.19
C ARG A 72 5.38 13.72 -3.19
N ALA A 73 6.06 13.44 -2.09
CA ALA A 73 6.65 12.13 -1.87
C ALA A 73 5.66 11.23 -1.14
N LYS A 74 5.52 9.99 -1.58
CA LYS A 74 4.62 9.03 -0.93
C LYS A 74 5.34 7.71 -0.69
N GLU A 75 5.05 7.12 0.45
CA GLU A 75 5.63 5.86 0.89
C GLU A 75 4.53 4.80 0.95
N PRO A 76 4.58 3.77 0.08
CA PRO A 76 3.62 2.68 0.13
C PRO A 76 3.88 1.81 1.38
N ILE A 77 2.94 0.94 1.71
CA ILE A 77 3.23 -0.12 2.69
C ILE A 77 4.20 -1.11 2.05
N ASP A 78 3.90 -1.54 0.82
CA ASP A 78 4.83 -2.28 -0.04
C ASP A 78 4.52 -1.99 -1.52
N ALA A 79 5.50 -2.24 -2.39
CA ALA A 79 5.39 -1.98 -3.81
C ALA A 79 6.36 -2.85 -4.63
N ILE A 80 5.98 -3.12 -5.87
CA ILE A 80 6.65 -4.06 -6.77
C ILE A 80 6.96 -3.40 -8.10
N ARG A 81 8.16 -3.69 -8.62
CA ARG A 81 8.60 -3.35 -9.97
C ARG A 81 9.04 -4.59 -10.75
N PRO A 82 8.74 -4.69 -12.05
CA PRO A 82 9.34 -5.69 -12.94
C PRO A 82 10.81 -5.35 -13.21
N LYS A 83 11.73 -6.23 -12.84
CA LYS A 83 13.18 -5.95 -12.94
C LYS A 83 13.65 -5.76 -14.36
N ASP A 84 12.99 -6.35 -15.35
CA ASP A 84 13.41 -6.29 -16.76
C ASP A 84 13.08 -4.97 -17.47
N THR A 85 12.11 -4.22 -16.96
CA THR A 85 11.69 -2.93 -17.57
C THR A 85 11.85 -1.75 -16.61
N ARG A 86 12.14 -2.03 -15.34
CA ARG A 86 12.40 -1.09 -14.25
C ARG A 86 13.56 -1.64 -13.44
N HIS A 87 14.79 -1.42 -13.90
CA HIS A 87 15.99 -2.04 -13.34
C HIS A 87 16.47 -1.38 -12.04
N TYR A 88 16.22 -0.08 -11.86
CA TYR A 88 16.79 0.69 -10.76
C TYR A 88 15.88 0.71 -9.53
N LEU A 89 16.47 0.80 -8.33
CA LEU A 89 15.70 0.90 -7.08
C LEU A 89 14.86 2.17 -6.98
N ALA A 90 15.29 3.24 -7.65
CA ALA A 90 14.60 4.52 -7.71
C ALA A 90 13.44 4.55 -8.72
N ASP A 91 13.32 3.52 -9.56
CA ASP A 91 12.24 3.42 -10.53
C ASP A 91 10.88 3.36 -9.84
N LYS A 92 9.86 3.95 -10.46
CA LYS A 92 8.51 3.91 -9.91
C LYS A 92 7.97 2.47 -9.94
N PRO A 93 7.17 2.09 -8.93
CA PRO A 93 6.60 0.76 -8.88
C PRO A 93 5.50 0.64 -9.93
N THR A 94 5.31 -0.59 -10.43
CA THR A 94 4.19 -0.93 -11.30
C THR A 94 2.97 -1.35 -10.50
N MET A 95 3.19 -1.96 -9.34
CA MET A 95 2.14 -2.39 -8.43
C MET A 95 2.39 -1.84 -7.03
N VAL A 96 1.33 -1.35 -6.37
CA VAL A 96 1.38 -0.87 -4.99
C VAL A 96 0.40 -1.63 -4.12
N ILE A 97 0.79 -1.94 -2.89
CA ILE A 97 -0.08 -2.47 -1.84
C ILE A 97 -0.31 -1.37 -0.81
N GLU A 98 -1.57 -0.99 -0.65
CA GLU A 98 -2.02 -0.08 0.40
C GLU A 98 -2.83 -0.85 1.44
N VAL A 99 -2.59 -0.53 2.71
CA VAL A 99 -3.30 -1.18 3.82
C VAL A 99 -3.79 -0.13 4.81
N GLY A 100 -5.05 -0.25 5.22
CA GLY A 100 -5.66 0.62 6.19
C GLY A 100 -6.84 -0.05 6.90
N SER A 101 -7.64 0.76 7.59
CA SER A 101 -8.85 0.26 8.24
C SER A 101 -10.11 0.63 7.46
N LEU A 102 -11.13 -0.21 7.58
CA LEU A 102 -12.43 -0.02 6.92
C LEU A 102 -13.10 1.31 7.29
N GLU A 103 -12.84 1.82 8.49
CA GLU A 103 -13.40 3.09 8.97
C GLU A 103 -12.82 4.32 8.26
N ASN A 104 -11.70 4.16 7.55
CA ASN A 104 -11.05 5.22 6.77
C ASN A 104 -11.07 4.92 5.26
N LEU A 105 -12.04 4.14 4.79
CA LEU A 105 -12.07 3.64 3.41
C LEU A 105 -12.06 4.77 2.37
N ASP A 106 -12.81 5.86 2.59
CA ASP A 106 -12.83 7.00 1.66
C ASP A 106 -11.45 7.66 1.51
N GLN A 107 -10.71 7.77 2.62
CA GLN A 107 -9.33 8.27 2.59
C GLN A 107 -8.43 7.29 1.83
N LEU A 108 -8.57 5.99 2.06
CA LEU A 108 -7.81 4.97 1.35
C LEU A 108 -8.10 4.99 -0.15
N HIS A 109 -9.35 5.23 -0.57
CA HIS A 109 -9.69 5.43 -1.98
C HIS A 109 -9.01 6.67 -2.57
N CYS A 110 -8.96 7.78 -1.83
CA CYS A 110 -8.19 8.96 -2.25
C CYS A 110 -6.70 8.62 -2.44
N GLU A 111 -6.13 7.87 -1.52
CA GLU A 111 -4.73 7.41 -1.58
C GLU A 111 -4.45 6.50 -2.78
N VAL A 112 -5.37 5.59 -3.11
CA VAL A 112 -5.29 4.70 -4.27
C VAL A 112 -5.41 5.49 -5.59
N ARG A 113 -6.38 6.40 -5.68
CA ARG A 113 -6.55 7.28 -6.85
C ARG A 113 -5.32 8.16 -7.08
N HIS A 114 -4.67 8.61 -6.02
CA HIS A 114 -3.43 9.37 -6.11
C HIS A 114 -2.32 8.55 -6.77
N TRP A 115 -2.10 7.30 -6.35
CA TRP A 115 -1.11 6.42 -6.97
C TRP A 115 -1.33 6.24 -8.48
N LEU A 116 -2.57 6.01 -8.89
CA LEU A 116 -2.89 5.74 -10.30
C LEU A 116 -2.84 7.00 -11.17
N SER A 117 -3.28 8.15 -10.65
CA SER A 117 -3.37 9.39 -11.44
C SER A 117 -2.12 10.24 -11.44
N GLN A 118 -1.32 10.20 -10.37
CA GLN A 118 -0.23 11.14 -10.16
C GLN A 118 1.15 10.58 -10.49
N TYR A 119 1.27 9.39 -11.06
CA TYR A 119 2.57 8.75 -11.35
C TYR A 119 2.79 8.51 -12.85
N ASN A 120 2.31 9.41 -13.73
CA ASN A 120 2.52 9.35 -15.19
C ASN A 120 2.24 7.96 -15.80
N ASN A 121 1.21 7.27 -15.28
CA ASN A 121 0.84 5.92 -15.69
C ASN A 121 1.93 4.86 -15.43
N GLU A 122 2.93 5.10 -14.58
CA GLU A 122 3.94 4.10 -14.21
C GLU A 122 3.41 3.08 -13.20
N VAL A 123 2.56 3.54 -12.28
CA VAL A 123 1.76 2.66 -11.42
C VAL A 123 0.56 2.16 -12.22
N LYS A 124 0.49 0.85 -12.46
CA LYS A 124 -0.57 0.21 -13.25
C LYS A 124 -1.64 -0.41 -12.38
N LEU A 125 -1.27 -0.80 -11.16
CA LEU A 125 -2.09 -1.62 -10.29
C LEU A 125 -1.94 -1.18 -8.85
N VAL A 126 -3.05 -1.08 -8.12
CA VAL A 126 -3.04 -0.88 -6.67
C VAL A 126 -3.97 -1.92 -6.05
N PHE A 127 -3.43 -2.69 -5.10
CA PHE A 127 -4.22 -3.52 -4.21
C PHE A 127 -4.46 -2.78 -2.91
N LEU A 128 -5.73 -2.66 -2.52
CA LEU A 128 -6.13 -2.08 -1.24
C LEU A 128 -6.64 -3.18 -0.31
N LEU A 129 -6.01 -3.29 0.86
CA LEU A 129 -6.45 -4.15 1.96
C LEU A 129 -7.03 -3.25 3.08
N ALA A 130 -8.33 -3.34 3.33
CA ALA A 130 -8.99 -2.61 4.40
C ALA A 130 -9.52 -3.57 5.46
N ILE A 131 -9.05 -3.40 6.70
CA ILE A 131 -9.32 -4.32 7.82
C ILE A 131 -10.29 -3.65 8.80
N GLY A 132 -11.33 -4.35 9.23
CA GLY A 132 -12.25 -3.87 10.27
C GLY A 132 -11.60 -3.85 11.65
N ARG A 133 -12.04 -2.96 12.55
CA ARG A 133 -11.53 -2.92 13.94
C ARG A 133 -11.70 -4.22 14.72
N ASP A 134 -12.73 -4.99 14.39
CA ASP A 134 -12.99 -6.33 14.94
C ASP A 134 -11.95 -7.38 14.48
N ASN A 135 -11.16 -7.08 13.45
CA ASN A 135 -10.25 -8.00 12.76
C ASN A 135 -10.93 -9.23 12.16
N GLN A 136 -12.25 -9.18 12.00
CA GLN A 136 -13.03 -10.26 11.40
C GLN A 136 -13.46 -9.91 9.98
N ARG A 137 -13.44 -8.62 9.64
CA ARG A 137 -13.77 -8.13 8.31
C ARG A 137 -12.51 -7.72 7.55
N LEU A 138 -12.36 -8.25 6.35
CA LEU A 138 -11.31 -7.86 5.40
C LEU A 138 -11.95 -7.54 4.06
N LEU A 139 -11.61 -6.37 3.52
CA LEU A 139 -11.93 -5.95 2.17
C LEU A 139 -10.64 -5.92 1.36
N VAL A 140 -10.64 -6.60 0.21
CA VAL A 140 -9.58 -6.56 -0.78
C VAL A 140 -10.13 -5.94 -2.05
N GLU A 141 -9.53 -4.85 -2.51
CA GLU A 141 -9.90 -4.22 -3.76
C GLU A 141 -8.73 -4.19 -4.73
N LYS A 142 -9.02 -4.43 -6.00
CA LYS A 142 -8.08 -4.26 -7.11
C LYS A 142 -8.45 -3.00 -7.88
N TRP A 143 -7.49 -2.08 -8.01
CA TRP A 143 -7.66 -0.82 -8.71
C TRP A 143 -6.68 -0.66 -9.85
N GLN A 144 -7.14 -0.11 -10.97
CA GLN A 144 -6.32 0.21 -12.14
C GLN A 144 -6.90 1.41 -12.89
N MET A 145 -6.16 1.94 -13.86
CA MET A 145 -6.72 2.90 -14.80
C MET A 145 -7.69 2.17 -15.77
N HIS A 146 -8.92 2.65 -15.87
CA HIS A 146 -9.93 2.19 -16.82
C HIS A 146 -10.56 3.42 -17.48
N GLN A 147 -10.50 3.51 -18.81
CA GLN A 147 -10.95 4.68 -19.57
C GLN A 147 -10.37 5.99 -19.01
N ASP A 148 -9.04 6.00 -18.80
CA ASP A 148 -8.28 7.14 -18.27
C ASP A 148 -8.69 7.63 -16.88
N GLN A 149 -9.44 6.82 -16.12
CA GLN A 149 -9.80 7.12 -14.74
C GLN A 149 -9.42 5.97 -13.79
N PRO A 150 -8.96 6.25 -12.56
CA PRO A 150 -8.79 5.22 -11.55
C PRO A 150 -10.13 4.56 -11.21
N ALA A 151 -10.22 3.24 -11.41
CA ALA A 151 -11.43 2.48 -11.17
C ALA A 151 -11.13 1.23 -10.33
N LYS A 152 -12.08 0.91 -9.43
CA LYS A 152 -12.13 -0.39 -8.77
C LYS A 152 -12.64 -1.40 -9.79
N VAL A 153 -11.80 -2.36 -10.15
CA VAL A 153 -12.12 -3.40 -11.14
C VAL A 153 -12.50 -4.72 -10.49
N GLN A 154 -12.15 -4.91 -9.21
CA GLN A 154 -12.53 -6.10 -8.46
C GLN A 154 -12.63 -5.78 -6.97
N GLU A 155 -13.54 -6.47 -6.30
CA GLU A 155 -13.77 -6.37 -4.86
C GLU A 155 -14.00 -7.76 -4.28
N PHE A 156 -13.36 -8.05 -3.15
CA PHE A 156 -13.61 -9.23 -2.33
C PHE A 156 -13.84 -8.80 -0.89
N LYS A 157 -14.91 -9.32 -0.29
CA LYS A 157 -15.27 -9.08 1.10
C LYS A 157 -15.23 -10.41 1.84
N ILE A 158 -14.46 -10.44 2.91
CA ILE A 158 -14.35 -11.57 3.82
C ILE A 158 -14.98 -11.13 5.14
N TYR A 159 -15.97 -11.89 5.57
CA TYR A 159 -16.69 -11.73 6.83
C TYR A 159 -16.37 -12.93 7.73
N PRO A 160 -16.52 -12.80 9.06
CA PRO A 160 -16.51 -13.97 9.90
C PRO A 160 -17.61 -14.93 9.42
N VAL A 161 -17.31 -16.23 9.46
CA VAL A 161 -18.36 -17.23 9.30
C VAL A 161 -19.22 -17.13 10.55
N ASP A 162 -20.51 -16.86 10.40
CA ASP A 162 -21.47 -16.96 11.49
C ASP A 162 -21.46 -18.43 11.94
N CYS A 163 -20.80 -18.72 13.06
CA CYS A 163 -20.95 -19.99 13.74
C CYS A 163 -22.30 -19.97 14.46
N ASP A 164 -23.39 -20.17 13.72
CA ASP A 164 -24.64 -20.64 14.31
C ASP A 164 -24.44 -22.12 14.72
N LEU A 165 -24.10 -22.34 15.99
CA LEU A 165 -24.21 -23.63 16.68
C LEU A 165 -24.77 -23.42 18.10
#